data_AF-A0A7K0VJZ2-F1
#
_entry.id   AF-A0A7K0VJZ2-F1
#
_cell.length_a   1.000
_cell.length_b   1.000
_cell.length_c   1.000
_cell.angle_alpha   90.00
_cell.angle_beta   90.00
_cell.angle_gamma   90.00
#
_symmetry.space_group_name_H-M   'P 1'
#
loop_
_entity.id
_entity.type
_entity.pdbx_description
1 polymer ?
#
loop_
_entity_poly.entity_id
_entity_poly.type
_entity_poly.pdbx_seq_one_letter_code
_entity_poly.pdbx_strand_id
1 'polypeptide(L)'
;MQPVSAESEAKKSTTLKRFGPVVGLVAAVAIGVGVLVISGGEDDKVVAPVSTEAGGSSSTPGTGAPGEITYPMNFTQAKDAGVTVDWGTRCDTTTGKIAVPDFFASQCYVPFTGDNGGATAEGVTADEITIAMYQGQPGDAIMAYITDAVQVSDTNAQATETMQNLLKYYETFYETYGRSVKFVPFVGTGNALDETAARADAVRIA
;
A
#
# COMPACT_ATOMS: atom_id res chain seq x y z
N MET A 1 -7.68 85.50 10.73
CA MET A 1 -6.31 85.29 11.24
C MET A 1 -6.18 83.84 11.68
N GLN A 2 -5.06 83.19 11.40
CA GLN A 2 -4.58 81.96 12.06
C GLN A 2 -3.61 82.35 13.21
N PRO A 3 -3.04 81.43 14.01
CA PRO A 3 -3.28 79.98 14.17
C PRO A 3 -4.12 79.75 15.47
N VAL A 4 -4.15 78.64 16.24
CA VAL A 4 -3.48 77.31 16.37
C VAL A 4 -4.57 76.32 16.89
N SER A 5 -4.45 75.00 17.05
CA SER A 5 -3.33 74.03 16.98
C SER A 5 -3.84 72.65 16.49
N ALA A 6 -3.05 71.59 16.65
CA ALA A 6 -3.43 70.19 16.41
C ALA A 6 -2.90 69.24 17.50
N GLU A 7 -3.65 68.18 17.80
CA GLU A 7 -3.12 66.96 18.44
C GLU A 7 -3.94 65.73 17.97
N SER A 8 -3.38 64.52 18.10
CA SER A 8 -3.74 63.38 17.24
C SER A 8 -4.54 62.27 17.91
N GLU A 9 -5.76 62.00 17.44
CA GLU A 9 -6.46 60.75 17.77
C GLU A 9 -5.98 59.57 16.91
N ALA A 10 -5.18 58.69 17.51
CA ALA A 10 -4.77 57.42 16.90
C ALA A 10 -5.94 56.42 16.85
N LYS A 11 -6.65 56.39 15.72
CA LYS A 11 -7.80 55.51 15.46
C LYS A 11 -7.45 54.02 15.63
N LYS A 12 -7.95 53.38 16.70
CA LYS A 12 -7.82 51.93 16.95
C LYS A 12 -8.32 51.11 15.76
N SER A 13 -7.41 50.45 15.04
CA SER A 13 -7.75 49.58 13.92
C SER A 13 -8.22 48.21 14.38
N THR A 14 -9.48 47.87 14.11
CA THR A 14 -10.15 46.62 14.53
C THR A 14 -9.81 45.42 13.62
N THR A 15 -8.53 45.18 13.35
CA THR A 15 -8.06 44.19 12.37
C THR A 15 -7.74 42.80 12.98
N LEU A 16 -7.89 42.62 14.29
CA LEU A 16 -7.47 41.42 15.03
C LEU A 16 -8.52 40.30 15.16
N LYS A 17 -9.44 40.16 14.20
CA LYS A 17 -10.57 39.19 14.26
C LYS A 17 -10.80 38.35 12.99
N ARG A 18 -9.77 38.15 12.13
CA ARG A 18 -9.91 37.38 10.86
C ARG A 18 -8.84 36.31 10.56
N PHE A 19 -7.86 36.08 11.44
CA PHE A 19 -6.77 35.11 11.20
C PHE A 19 -6.60 34.03 12.28
N GLY A 20 -7.63 33.81 13.10
CA GLY A 20 -7.59 32.86 14.23
C GLY A 20 -7.15 31.42 13.90
N PRO A 21 -7.65 30.77 12.83
CA PRO A 21 -7.35 29.34 12.59
C PRO A 21 -5.91 29.05 12.12
N VAL A 22 -5.28 29.99 11.40
CA VAL A 22 -4.07 29.69 10.62
C VAL A 22 -2.78 29.80 11.44
N VAL A 23 -2.75 30.68 12.44
CA VAL A 23 -1.54 30.89 13.28
C VAL A 23 -1.36 29.73 14.28
N GLY A 24 -2.44 29.10 14.74
CA GLY A 24 -2.38 28.02 15.74
C GLY A 24 -1.69 26.75 15.25
N LEU A 25 -1.73 26.46 13.94
CA LEU A 25 -1.21 25.21 13.38
C LEU A 25 0.32 25.24 13.16
N VAL A 26 0.90 26.44 12.98
CA VAL A 26 2.36 26.62 12.81
C VAL A 26 3.11 26.55 14.15
N ALA A 27 2.43 26.83 15.28
CA ALA A 27 3.03 26.81 16.61
C ALA A 27 3.26 25.39 17.18
N ALA A 28 2.71 24.34 16.56
CA ALA A 28 2.75 22.97 17.08
C ALA A 28 3.98 22.14 16.60
N VAL A 29 4.86 22.71 15.76
CA VAL A 29 5.97 22.01 15.11
C VAL A 29 7.35 22.40 15.69
N ALA A 30 7.39 23.27 16.70
CA ALA A 30 8.63 23.76 17.31
C ALA A 30 8.68 23.50 18.84
N ILE A 31 9.86 23.10 19.32
CA ILE A 31 10.23 22.86 20.73
C ILE A 31 9.63 21.57 21.32
N GLY A 32 10.41 20.47 21.23
CA GLY A 32 10.09 19.18 21.85
C GLY A 32 11.31 18.29 22.19
N VAL A 33 12.55 18.76 21.99
CA VAL A 33 13.77 18.00 22.33
C VAL A 33 14.06 18.17 23.83
N GLY A 34 13.35 17.41 24.66
CA GLY A 34 13.54 17.35 26.11
C GLY A 34 14.49 16.23 26.52
N VAL A 35 15.60 16.58 27.17
CA VAL A 35 16.55 15.59 27.73
C VAL A 35 15.93 14.89 28.93
N LEU A 36 15.69 13.57 28.82
CA LEU A 36 15.21 12.72 29.90
C LEU A 36 16.38 12.27 30.79
N VAL A 37 16.66 13.03 31.85
CA VAL A 37 17.42 12.57 33.01
C VAL A 37 16.45 12.45 34.18
N ILE A 38 16.13 11.22 34.58
CA ILE A 38 15.39 10.90 35.79
C ILE A 38 16.28 10.02 36.68
N SER A 39 16.34 10.36 37.96
CA SER A 39 17.17 9.69 38.97
C SER A 39 16.36 8.64 39.72
N GLY A 40 16.87 7.40 39.73
CA GLY A 40 16.70 6.42 40.81
C GLY A 40 15.28 6.10 41.31
N GLY A 41 14.72 4.99 40.80
CA GLY A 41 13.57 4.27 41.37
C GLY A 41 13.50 2.88 40.73
N GLU A 42 13.21 1.83 41.51
CA GLU A 42 13.34 0.44 41.09
C GLU A 42 12.13 -0.11 40.30
N ASP A 43 12.43 -1.15 39.50
CA ASP A 43 11.51 -2.10 38.83
C ASP A 43 10.29 -1.54 38.07
N ASP A 44 10.53 -1.11 36.83
CA ASP A 44 9.61 -1.46 35.73
C ASP A 44 10.38 -1.77 34.43
N LYS A 45 9.99 -2.84 33.72
CA LYS A 45 10.66 -3.28 32.49
C LYS A 45 10.00 -2.66 31.27
N VAL A 46 10.40 -1.42 30.97
CA VAL A 46 10.06 -0.74 29.72
C VAL A 46 10.48 -1.59 28.52
N VAL A 47 9.52 -2.26 27.90
CA VAL A 47 9.70 -2.93 26.61
C VAL A 47 9.94 -1.84 25.58
N ALA A 48 11.14 -1.79 25.01
CA ALA A 48 11.44 -0.87 23.93
C ALA A 48 10.49 -1.12 22.75
N PRO A 49 9.91 -0.08 22.12
CA PRO A 49 9.08 -0.28 20.94
C PRO A 49 9.95 -0.91 19.86
N VAL A 50 9.58 -2.11 19.41
CA VAL A 50 10.30 -2.73 18.30
C VAL A 50 10.01 -1.89 17.05
N SER A 51 11.03 -1.22 16.55
CA SER A 51 10.96 -0.59 15.24
C SER A 51 10.92 -1.70 14.21
N THR A 52 9.71 -2.08 13.80
CA THR A 52 9.52 -2.89 12.60
C THR A 52 9.99 -2.05 11.41
N GLU A 53 11.26 -2.20 11.05
CA GLU A 53 11.73 -1.79 9.74
C GLU A 53 10.96 -2.61 8.72
N ALA A 54 9.88 -2.03 8.20
CA ALA A 54 9.26 -2.52 6.99
C ALA A 54 10.35 -2.50 5.92
N GLY A 55 10.78 -3.69 5.49
CA GLY A 55 11.81 -3.92 4.48
C GLY A 55 11.36 -3.49 3.09
N GLY A 56 10.94 -2.23 2.95
CA GLY A 56 10.73 -1.56 1.69
C GLY A 56 12.07 -1.46 1.00
N SER A 57 12.34 -2.46 0.14
CA SER A 57 13.51 -2.50 -0.72
C SER A 57 13.43 -1.33 -1.71
N SER A 58 13.90 -0.18 -1.24
CA SER A 58 14.07 1.03 -2.03
C SER A 58 15.24 0.79 -2.98
N SER A 59 14.97 0.04 -4.05
CA SER A 59 15.86 -0.07 -5.19
C SER A 59 16.20 1.33 -5.67
N THR A 60 17.43 1.77 -5.39
CA THR A 60 17.98 3.00 -5.94
C THR A 60 17.72 2.98 -7.44
N PRO A 61 17.03 3.98 -8.02
CA PRO A 61 16.72 3.97 -9.43
C PRO A 61 18.00 3.78 -10.23
N GLY A 62 18.06 2.68 -10.99
CA GLY A 62 19.14 2.47 -11.94
C GLY A 62 19.08 3.59 -12.95
N THR A 63 20.05 4.52 -12.91
CA THR A 63 20.14 5.62 -13.86
C THR A 63 20.64 5.08 -15.21
N GLY A 64 19.75 4.35 -15.90
CA GLY A 64 19.95 3.94 -17.29
C GLY A 64 20.18 5.15 -18.20
N ALA A 65 20.71 4.91 -19.39
CA ALA A 65 20.93 6.01 -20.33
C ALA A 65 19.59 6.70 -20.68
N PRO A 66 19.55 8.02 -20.94
CA PRO A 66 18.32 8.68 -21.40
C PRO A 66 17.76 7.98 -22.65
N GLY A 67 16.51 7.52 -22.57
CA GLY A 67 15.85 6.69 -23.59
C GLY A 67 15.94 5.17 -23.38
N GLU A 68 16.64 4.66 -22.35
CA GLU A 68 16.77 3.23 -22.03
C GLU A 68 15.72 2.77 -21.00
N ILE A 69 15.15 1.58 -21.20
CA ILE A 69 14.18 0.97 -20.27
C ILE A 69 14.94 0.13 -19.23
N THR A 70 14.94 0.58 -17.97
CA THR A 70 15.32 -0.25 -16.81
C THR A 70 14.05 -0.64 -16.06
N TYR A 71 13.74 -1.94 -15.97
CA TYR A 71 12.56 -2.42 -15.24
C TYR A 71 12.81 -2.46 -13.71
N PRO A 72 11.78 -2.20 -12.88
CA PRO A 72 10.44 -1.74 -13.24
C PRO A 72 10.41 -0.22 -13.49
N MET A 73 9.77 0.19 -14.58
CA MET A 73 9.58 1.59 -14.95
C MET A 73 8.08 1.92 -15.04
N ASN A 74 7.64 2.97 -14.35
CA ASN A 74 6.27 3.48 -14.41
C ASN A 74 6.09 4.62 -15.43
N PHE A 75 4.84 4.99 -15.71
CA PHE A 75 4.47 6.02 -16.67
C PHE A 75 5.18 7.36 -16.46
N THR A 76 5.28 7.84 -15.21
CA THR A 76 5.98 9.10 -14.91
C THR A 76 7.47 8.99 -15.19
N GLN A 77 8.12 7.90 -14.74
CA GLN A 77 9.53 7.65 -14.99
C GLN A 77 9.87 7.55 -16.49
N ALA A 78 9.05 6.83 -17.27
CA ALA A 78 9.24 6.71 -18.72
C ALA A 78 9.14 8.08 -19.42
N LYS A 79 8.15 8.90 -19.03
CA LYS A 79 7.95 10.25 -19.55
C LYS A 79 9.12 11.18 -19.21
N ASP A 80 9.57 11.19 -17.96
CA ASP A 80 10.66 12.05 -17.50
C ASP A 80 12.02 11.64 -18.08
N ALA A 81 12.22 10.34 -18.36
CA ALA A 81 13.39 9.81 -19.07
C ALA A 81 13.31 9.94 -20.60
N GLY A 82 12.22 10.47 -21.16
CA GLY A 82 12.02 10.65 -22.59
C GLY A 82 11.80 9.36 -23.39
N VAL A 83 11.42 8.27 -22.74
CA VAL A 83 11.24 6.95 -23.34
C VAL A 83 9.90 6.88 -24.08
N THR A 84 9.93 6.54 -25.38
CA THR A 84 8.72 6.21 -26.14
C THR A 84 8.30 4.77 -25.82
N VAL A 85 7.08 4.60 -25.32
CA VAL A 85 6.52 3.30 -24.90
C VAL A 85 5.17 3.09 -25.59
N ASP A 86 4.94 1.89 -26.14
CA ASP A 86 3.59 1.44 -26.46
C ASP A 86 2.92 0.94 -25.17
N TRP A 87 1.90 1.68 -24.73
CA TRP A 87 1.19 1.40 -23.48
C TRP A 87 0.02 0.42 -23.66
N GLY A 88 -0.37 0.11 -24.90
CA GLY A 88 -1.54 -0.69 -25.23
C GLY A 88 -2.87 -0.12 -24.72
N THR A 89 -3.92 -0.93 -24.73
CA THR A 89 -5.28 -0.56 -24.29
C THR A 89 -5.47 -0.57 -22.77
N ARG A 90 -4.54 -1.17 -22.03
CA ARG A 90 -4.60 -1.33 -20.55
C ARG A 90 -4.20 -0.09 -19.76
N CYS A 91 -3.80 1.00 -20.42
CA CYS A 91 -3.30 2.22 -19.82
C CYS A 91 -4.01 3.45 -20.40
N ASP A 92 -4.60 4.29 -19.55
CA ASP A 92 -5.01 5.62 -19.95
C ASP A 92 -3.79 6.56 -19.90
N THR A 93 -3.25 6.88 -21.06
CA THR A 93 -2.11 7.80 -21.22
C THR A 93 -2.46 9.26 -20.90
N THR A 94 -3.75 9.58 -20.69
CA THR A 94 -4.20 10.91 -20.22
C THR A 94 -3.90 11.10 -18.73
N THR A 95 -4.15 10.07 -17.92
CA THR A 95 -3.90 10.08 -16.46
C THR A 95 -2.63 9.36 -16.03
N GLY A 96 -2.00 8.58 -16.92
CA GLY A 96 -0.85 7.72 -16.62
C GLY A 96 -1.20 6.50 -15.77
N LYS A 97 -2.48 6.13 -15.72
CA LYS A 97 -3.02 5.06 -14.86
C LYS A 97 -3.58 3.90 -15.66
N ILE A 98 -3.67 2.73 -15.04
CA ILE A 98 -4.35 1.57 -15.63
C ILE A 98 -5.79 1.93 -16.06
N ALA A 99 -6.22 1.43 -17.22
CA ALA A 99 -7.43 1.86 -17.93
C ALA A 99 -8.72 1.26 -17.37
N VAL A 100 -8.97 1.50 -16.07
CA VAL A 100 -10.11 0.97 -15.32
C VAL A 100 -10.81 2.07 -14.52
N PRO A 101 -12.14 1.98 -14.28
CA PRO A 101 -12.90 3.00 -13.54
C PRO A 101 -12.72 2.86 -12.02
N ASP A 102 -11.48 2.74 -11.55
CA ASP A 102 -11.11 2.69 -10.13
C ASP A 102 -10.47 4.02 -9.69
N PHE A 103 -10.92 4.54 -8.54
CA PHE A 103 -10.31 5.72 -7.91
C PHE A 103 -8.87 5.43 -7.43
N PHE A 104 -8.58 4.19 -7.05
CA PHE A 104 -7.28 3.73 -6.59
C PHE A 104 -6.37 3.19 -7.70
N ALA A 105 -6.79 3.31 -8.97
CA ALA A 105 -6.04 2.86 -10.15
C ALA A 105 -4.55 3.23 -10.08
N SER A 106 -3.67 2.24 -10.15
CA SER A 106 -2.21 2.40 -10.10
C SER A 106 -1.67 3.11 -11.34
N GLN A 107 -0.41 3.58 -11.28
CA GLN A 107 0.30 4.02 -12.49
C GLN A 107 0.52 2.82 -13.43
N CYS A 108 0.49 3.07 -14.74
CA CYS A 108 0.92 2.08 -15.72
C CYS A 108 2.41 1.76 -15.54
N TYR A 109 2.78 0.50 -15.76
CA TYR A 109 4.18 0.06 -15.90
C TYR A 109 4.47 -0.31 -17.36
N VAL A 110 5.72 -0.05 -17.78
CA VAL A 110 6.20 -0.35 -19.14
C VAL A 110 6.07 -1.86 -19.38
N PRO A 111 5.53 -2.31 -20.55
CA PRO A 111 5.39 -3.73 -20.85
C PRO A 111 6.69 -4.50 -20.67
N PHE A 112 6.69 -5.56 -19.85
CA PHE A 112 7.90 -6.32 -19.60
C PHE A 112 8.36 -7.11 -20.82
N THR A 113 9.67 -7.09 -21.08
CA THR A 113 10.33 -7.92 -22.08
C THR A 113 11.71 -8.36 -21.57
N GLY A 114 12.15 -9.56 -21.94
CA GLY A 114 13.43 -10.15 -21.53
C GLY A 114 13.30 -11.31 -20.56
N ASP A 115 14.40 -11.62 -19.87
CA ASP A 115 14.47 -12.66 -18.84
C ASP A 115 14.01 -12.10 -17.49
N ASN A 116 13.10 -12.80 -16.83
CA ASN A 116 12.49 -12.41 -15.55
C ASN A 116 13.16 -13.08 -14.33
N GLY A 117 14.30 -13.74 -14.52
CA GLY A 117 15.09 -14.43 -13.49
C GLY A 117 14.62 -15.85 -13.17
N GLY A 118 13.59 -16.37 -13.86
CA GLY A 118 13.09 -17.72 -13.64
C GLY A 118 12.51 -17.93 -12.24
N ALA A 119 12.94 -18.99 -11.56
CA ALA A 119 12.50 -19.32 -10.21
C ALA A 119 13.23 -18.46 -9.16
N THR A 120 12.63 -17.32 -8.80
CA THR A 120 13.20 -16.32 -7.89
C THR A 120 12.78 -16.50 -6.43
N ALA A 121 11.74 -17.29 -6.16
CA ALA A 121 11.21 -17.58 -4.82
C ALA A 121 10.43 -18.91 -4.82
N GLU A 122 10.07 -19.40 -3.64
CA GLU A 122 9.11 -20.50 -3.48
C GLU A 122 7.78 -20.17 -4.19
N GLY A 123 7.18 -21.15 -4.86
CA GLY A 123 5.97 -20.97 -5.67
C GLY A 123 6.14 -20.19 -6.99
N VAL A 124 7.30 -19.60 -7.28
CA VAL A 124 7.57 -18.80 -8.48
C VAL A 124 8.43 -19.58 -9.49
N THR A 125 8.05 -19.56 -10.76
CA THR A 125 8.83 -20.11 -11.89
C THR A 125 9.12 -19.01 -12.93
N ALA A 126 9.63 -19.37 -14.11
CA ALA A 126 9.72 -18.42 -15.23
C ALA A 126 8.32 -17.99 -15.75
N ASP A 127 7.33 -18.88 -15.64
CA ASP A 127 6.03 -18.74 -16.33
C ASP A 127 4.85 -18.58 -15.37
N GLU A 128 4.97 -18.99 -14.10
CA GLU A 128 3.89 -19.03 -13.10
C GLU A 128 4.29 -18.35 -11.77
N ILE A 129 3.30 -17.74 -11.10
CA ILE A 129 3.30 -17.41 -9.67
C ILE A 129 2.19 -18.25 -9.02
N THR A 130 2.55 -19.17 -8.13
CA THR A 130 1.58 -20.00 -7.40
C THR A 130 1.03 -19.23 -6.21
N ILE A 131 -0.30 -19.10 -6.12
CA ILE A 131 -0.99 -18.46 -4.99
C ILE A 131 -1.97 -19.46 -4.37
N ALA A 132 -1.65 -19.91 -3.15
CA ALA A 132 -2.55 -20.74 -2.36
C ALA A 132 -3.54 -19.88 -1.56
N MET A 133 -4.84 -20.12 -1.73
CA MET A 133 -5.88 -19.52 -0.88
C MET A 133 -6.32 -20.55 0.16
N TYR A 134 -5.77 -20.45 1.37
CA TYR A 134 -6.23 -21.23 2.51
C TYR A 134 -7.63 -20.73 2.97
N GLN A 135 -8.57 -21.65 3.12
CA GLN A 135 -9.95 -21.41 3.52
C GLN A 135 -10.33 -22.27 4.72
N GLY A 136 -11.16 -21.74 5.62
CA GLY A 136 -11.71 -22.50 6.74
C GLY A 136 -12.67 -23.61 6.30
N GLN A 137 -12.92 -24.58 7.18
CA GLN A 137 -13.92 -25.63 6.94
C GLN A 137 -15.33 -25.04 6.77
N PRO A 138 -16.11 -25.46 5.75
CA PRO A 138 -17.52 -25.13 5.66
C PRO A 138 -18.28 -25.59 6.91
N GLY A 139 -18.97 -24.68 7.59
CA GLY A 139 -19.70 -24.97 8.82
C GLY A 139 -18.85 -24.90 10.11
N ASP A 140 -17.64 -24.35 10.06
CA ASP A 140 -16.89 -23.99 11.27
C ASP A 140 -17.71 -23.01 12.14
N ALA A 141 -18.03 -23.42 13.36
CA ALA A 141 -18.92 -22.68 14.25
C ALA A 141 -18.29 -21.40 14.82
N ILE A 142 -16.95 -21.31 14.86
CA ILE A 142 -16.22 -20.13 15.35
C ILE A 142 -16.18 -19.08 14.24
N MET A 143 -15.87 -19.50 13.01
CA MET A 143 -15.98 -18.63 11.83
C MET A 143 -17.41 -18.14 11.64
N ALA A 144 -18.41 -19.01 11.73
CA ALA A 144 -19.81 -18.62 11.60
C ALA A 144 -20.24 -17.57 12.64
N TYR A 145 -19.81 -17.71 13.90
CA TYR A 145 -20.06 -16.72 14.94
C TYR A 145 -19.41 -15.36 14.64
N ILE A 146 -18.21 -15.36 14.05
CA ILE A 146 -17.49 -14.13 13.67
C ILE A 146 -18.13 -13.47 12.43
N THR A 147 -18.54 -14.26 11.43
CA THR A 147 -19.06 -13.72 10.16
C THR A 147 -20.53 -13.29 10.22
N ASP A 148 -21.35 -13.92 11.06
CA ASP A 148 -22.75 -13.52 11.31
C ASP A 148 -22.86 -12.06 11.81
N ALA A 149 -21.96 -11.67 12.73
CA ALA A 149 -21.88 -10.31 13.27
C ALA A 149 -21.59 -9.22 12.21
N VAL A 150 -21.06 -9.60 11.05
CA VAL A 150 -20.81 -8.72 9.88
C VAL A 150 -21.62 -9.14 8.63
N GLN A 151 -22.60 -10.05 8.80
CA GLN A 151 -23.51 -10.56 7.77
C GLN A 151 -22.82 -11.23 6.56
N VAL A 152 -21.55 -11.66 6.72
CA VAL A 152 -20.81 -12.39 5.67
C VAL A 152 -21.28 -13.84 5.65
N SER A 153 -21.83 -14.25 4.50
CA SER A 153 -22.46 -15.56 4.27
C SER A 153 -21.98 -16.25 2.99
N ASP A 154 -20.91 -15.75 2.39
CA ASP A 154 -20.30 -16.34 1.20
C ASP A 154 -19.72 -17.74 1.47
N THR A 155 -19.99 -18.67 0.57
CA THR A 155 -19.35 -19.99 0.58
C THR A 155 -17.91 -19.92 0.09
N ASN A 156 -17.08 -20.90 0.48
CA ASN A 156 -15.73 -21.10 -0.05
C ASN A 156 -15.68 -21.10 -1.59
N ALA A 157 -16.75 -21.55 -2.26
CA ALA A 157 -16.88 -21.52 -3.72
C ALA A 157 -17.06 -20.09 -4.26
N GLN A 158 -17.95 -19.28 -3.68
CA GLN A 158 -18.12 -17.87 -4.04
C GLN A 158 -16.84 -17.05 -3.78
N ALA A 159 -16.16 -17.30 -2.66
CA ALA A 159 -14.87 -16.68 -2.35
C ALA A 159 -13.78 -17.08 -3.36
N THR A 160 -13.76 -18.35 -3.78
CA THR A 160 -12.86 -18.85 -4.85
C THR A 160 -13.14 -18.18 -6.19
N GLU A 161 -14.40 -18.10 -6.61
CA GLU A 161 -14.82 -17.45 -7.86
C GLU A 161 -14.50 -15.95 -7.85
N THR A 162 -14.77 -15.27 -6.73
CA THR A 162 -14.44 -13.85 -6.54
C THR A 162 -12.94 -13.60 -6.70
N MET A 163 -12.11 -14.44 -6.06
CA MET A 163 -10.65 -14.33 -6.19
C MET A 163 -10.18 -14.64 -7.62
N GLN A 164 -10.71 -15.68 -8.27
CA GLN A 164 -10.39 -16.00 -9.68
C GLN A 164 -10.76 -14.86 -10.63
N ASN A 165 -11.87 -14.15 -10.39
CA ASN A 165 -12.27 -13.01 -11.21
C ASN A 165 -11.41 -11.76 -10.92
N LEU A 166 -10.97 -11.55 -9.67
CA LEU A 166 -10.04 -10.50 -9.30
C LEU A 166 -8.62 -10.75 -9.85
N LEU A 167 -8.18 -12.00 -9.93
CA LEU A 167 -6.89 -12.35 -10.55
C LEU A 167 -6.86 -12.01 -12.04
N LYS A 168 -7.94 -12.29 -12.79
CA LYS A 168 -8.06 -11.86 -14.21
C LYS A 168 -7.89 -10.35 -14.39
N TYR A 169 -8.40 -9.55 -13.44
CA TYR A 169 -8.20 -8.10 -13.43
C TYR A 169 -6.71 -7.75 -13.25
N TYR A 170 -6.02 -8.36 -12.28
CA TYR A 170 -4.59 -8.14 -12.09
C TYR A 170 -3.76 -8.57 -13.31
N GLU A 171 -3.99 -9.76 -13.86
CA GLU A 171 -3.31 -10.26 -15.07
C GLU A 171 -3.57 -9.41 -16.33
N THR A 172 -4.72 -8.73 -16.41
CA THR A 172 -5.06 -7.85 -17.55
C THR A 172 -4.37 -6.49 -17.48
N PHE A 173 -4.23 -5.93 -16.27
CA PHE A 173 -3.85 -4.52 -16.07
C PHE A 173 -2.48 -4.28 -15.42
N TYR A 174 -1.89 -5.28 -14.75
CA TYR A 174 -0.64 -5.13 -14.00
C TYR A 174 0.51 -5.93 -14.63
N GLU A 175 1.75 -5.50 -14.38
CA GLU A 175 2.94 -6.24 -14.80
C GLU A 175 3.26 -7.37 -13.82
N THR A 176 3.09 -8.61 -14.29
CA THR A 176 3.55 -9.85 -13.66
C THR A 176 4.94 -10.28 -14.15
N TYR A 177 5.57 -9.49 -15.01
CA TYR A 177 6.89 -9.75 -15.60
C TYR A 177 6.94 -11.09 -16.35
N GLY A 178 5.93 -11.32 -17.21
CA GLY A 178 5.81 -12.51 -18.06
C GLY A 178 5.15 -13.73 -17.42
N ARG A 179 4.72 -13.67 -16.16
CA ARG A 179 4.14 -14.80 -15.42
C ARG A 179 2.61 -14.76 -15.38
N SER A 180 1.95 -15.92 -15.35
CA SER A 180 0.53 -16.06 -15.00
C SER A 180 0.36 -16.41 -13.51
N VAL A 181 -0.87 -16.35 -12.98
CA VAL A 181 -1.18 -16.76 -11.61
C VAL A 181 -1.80 -18.15 -11.58
N LYS A 182 -1.09 -19.09 -10.96
CA LYS A 182 -1.58 -20.43 -10.65
C LYS A 182 -2.30 -20.41 -9.31
N PHE A 183 -3.62 -20.27 -9.38
CA PHE A 183 -4.46 -20.17 -8.19
C PHE A 183 -4.85 -21.53 -7.62
N VAL A 184 -4.54 -21.77 -6.34
CA VAL A 184 -4.76 -23.05 -5.64
C VAL A 184 -5.65 -22.81 -4.42
N PRO A 185 -6.99 -22.93 -4.53
CA PRO A 185 -7.87 -22.92 -3.36
C PRO A 185 -7.67 -24.19 -2.53
N PHE A 186 -7.57 -24.03 -1.21
CA PHE A 186 -7.22 -25.09 -0.27
C PHE A 186 -8.11 -24.97 0.97
N VAL A 187 -8.88 -26.01 1.27
CA VAL A 187 -9.67 -26.07 2.52
C VAL A 187 -8.81 -26.71 3.61
N GLY A 188 -8.60 -25.98 4.72
CA GLY A 188 -7.90 -26.45 5.90
C GLY A 188 -8.60 -27.64 6.56
N THR A 189 -7.84 -28.53 7.20
CA THR A 189 -8.35 -29.82 7.72
C THR A 189 -8.93 -29.75 9.12
N GLY A 190 -8.58 -28.71 9.88
CA GLY A 190 -9.09 -28.45 11.23
C GLY A 190 -10.08 -27.29 11.30
N ASN A 191 -10.52 -27.00 12.53
CA ASN A 191 -11.31 -25.80 12.83
C ASN A 191 -10.40 -24.56 13.02
N ALA A 192 -11.00 -23.38 13.16
CA ALA A 192 -10.31 -22.09 13.27
C ALA A 192 -9.33 -21.94 14.45
N LEU A 193 -9.34 -22.85 15.43
CA LEU A 193 -8.38 -22.90 16.55
C LEU A 193 -7.45 -24.13 16.53
N ASP A 194 -7.53 -24.98 15.50
CA ASP A 194 -6.65 -26.15 15.37
C ASP A 194 -5.30 -25.78 14.73
N GLU A 195 -4.39 -25.29 15.58
CA GLU A 195 -3.00 -24.99 15.21
C GLU A 195 -2.26 -26.22 14.66
N THR A 196 -2.61 -27.44 15.09
CA THR A 196 -1.92 -28.66 14.66
C THR A 196 -2.29 -29.00 13.21
N ALA A 197 -3.58 -28.95 12.87
CA ALA A 197 -4.06 -29.09 11.51
C ALA A 197 -3.51 -27.97 10.60
N ALA A 198 -3.56 -26.71 11.03
CA ALA A 198 -3.06 -25.58 10.25
C ALA A 198 -1.55 -25.70 9.94
N ARG A 199 -0.74 -26.18 10.90
CA ARG A 199 0.70 -26.45 10.68
C ARG A 199 0.95 -27.63 9.75
N ALA A 200 0.19 -28.71 9.89
CA ALA A 200 0.29 -29.86 9.00
C ALA A 200 -0.13 -29.51 7.56
N ASP A 201 -1.11 -28.62 7.40
CA ASP A 201 -1.58 -28.14 6.12
C ASP A 201 -0.64 -27.16 5.44
N ALA A 202 0.05 -26.28 6.19
CA ALA A 202 1.11 -25.44 5.64
C ALA A 202 2.23 -26.28 4.99
N VAL A 203 2.63 -27.38 5.64
CA VAL A 203 3.60 -28.37 5.11
C VAL A 203 3.05 -29.17 3.91
N ARG A 204 1.74 -29.10 3.64
CA ARG A 204 1.06 -29.73 2.49
C ARG A 204 0.81 -28.74 1.33
N ILE A 205 1.14 -27.46 1.51
CA ILE A 205 0.99 -26.39 0.51
C ILE A 205 2.33 -26.04 -0.15
N ALA A 206 3.44 -26.15 0.60
CA ALA A 206 4.82 -25.95 0.13
C ALA A 206 5.35 -27.13 -0.71
#